data_AF-A0A534QB01-F1
#
_entry.id   AF-A0A534QB01-F1
#
_cell.length_a   1.000
_cell.length_b   1.000
_cell.length_c   1.000
_cell.angle_alpha   90.00
_cell.angle_beta   90.00
_cell.angle_gamma   90.00
#
_symmetry.space_group_name_H-M   'P 1'
#
loop_
_entity.id
_entity.type
_entity.pdbx_description
1 polymer ?
#
loop_
_entity_poly.entity_id
_entity_poly.type
_entity_poly.pdbx_seq_one_letter_code
_entity_poly.pdbx_strand_id
1 'polypeptide(L)'
;MTLFAALGARAAWASPCTQDARGEFKDCKAGCVEDYQVAKDACLDRDHQCVELCRAKREDCREATGIDQAFAACEATLESAKQNCRDQHPAGSDDRDRCIDQAQVVAFQCRDTAREQFGPALKQCRRDFRVCARGCGPPEQPDPIGVAQCKDTAKQNFRICNANCREDFQVAVDACLNRDHACVEQCRADRESCRQPIEDRLDSDIAACNARRDSDIQNCKNIFADGSPEQEQCIDDAQVQAFECRDQARENARPDFEICRGRFRDCVQACPPAS
;
A
#
# COMPACT_ATOMS: atom_id res chain seq x y z
N MET A 1 19.43 37.31 3.75
CA MET A 1 19.83 36.12 2.94
C MET A 1 19.21 34.87 3.55
N THR A 2 17.91 34.64 3.35
CA THR A 2 17.15 33.56 4.04
C THR A 2 16.15 32.84 3.13
N LEU A 3 16.25 33.01 1.80
CA LEU A 3 15.40 32.33 0.82
C LEU A 3 16.02 31.08 0.18
N PHE A 4 17.31 30.82 0.40
CA PHE A 4 18.00 29.65 -0.21
C PHE A 4 17.86 28.35 0.60
N ALA A 5 17.52 28.41 1.89
CA ALA A 5 17.43 27.22 2.74
C ALA A 5 16.16 26.38 2.50
N ALA A 6 15.02 27.03 2.19
CA ALA A 6 13.74 26.34 1.99
C ALA A 6 13.66 25.56 0.66
N LEU A 7 14.43 25.97 -0.35
CA LEU A 7 14.52 25.29 -1.65
C LEU A 7 15.42 24.04 -1.61
N GLY A 8 16.46 24.04 -0.76
CA GLY A 8 17.41 22.92 -0.62
C GLY A 8 16.79 21.67 -0.01
N ALA A 9 15.85 21.84 0.92
CA ALA A 9 15.22 20.72 1.62
C ALA A 9 14.27 19.87 0.77
N ARG A 10 13.73 20.36 -0.36
CA ARG A 10 12.95 19.52 -1.28
C ARG A 10 13.83 18.81 -2.31
N ALA A 11 14.92 19.44 -2.74
CA ALA A 11 15.88 18.86 -3.67
C ALA A 11 16.70 17.71 -3.04
N ALA A 12 17.01 17.81 -1.73
CA ALA A 12 17.80 16.79 -1.02
C ALA A 12 17.12 15.41 -0.94
N TRP A 13 15.78 15.37 -0.83
CA TRP A 13 14.98 14.13 -0.74
C TRP A 13 14.73 13.44 -2.09
N ALA A 14 15.10 14.10 -3.18
CA ALA A 14 15.08 13.57 -4.54
C ALA A 14 16.50 13.43 -5.13
N SER A 15 17.53 13.56 -4.29
CA SER A 15 18.93 13.44 -4.70
C SER A 15 19.26 12.03 -5.18
N PRO A 16 20.26 11.87 -6.06
CA PRO A 16 20.75 10.55 -6.48
C PRO A 16 21.04 9.62 -5.29
N CYS A 17 21.67 10.13 -4.23
CA CYS A 17 21.92 9.38 -2.99
C CYS A 17 20.64 8.76 -2.40
N THR A 18 19.57 9.55 -2.26
CA THR A 18 18.28 9.04 -1.76
C THR A 18 17.57 8.11 -2.74
N GLN A 19 17.88 8.18 -4.04
CA GLN A 19 17.35 7.25 -5.03
C GLN A 19 18.09 5.90 -4.98
N ASP A 20 19.41 5.93 -4.80
CA ASP A 20 20.23 4.73 -4.63
C ASP A 20 19.82 3.96 -3.36
N ALA A 21 19.67 4.66 -2.23
CA ALA A 21 19.15 4.07 -1.00
C ALA A 21 17.75 3.43 -1.20
N ARG A 22 16.89 4.04 -2.03
CA ARG A 22 15.59 3.44 -2.39
C ARG A 22 15.74 2.20 -3.27
N GLY A 23 16.75 2.17 -4.13
CA GLY A 23 17.11 0.99 -4.92
C GLY A 23 17.51 -0.17 -4.01
N GLU A 24 18.47 0.06 -3.13
CA GLU A 24 18.94 -0.92 -2.14
C GLU A 24 17.81 -1.45 -1.26
N PHE A 25 16.92 -0.56 -0.79
CA PHE A 25 15.74 -0.98 -0.05
C PHE A 25 14.83 -1.92 -0.85
N LYS A 26 14.60 -1.63 -2.14
CA LYS A 26 13.78 -2.48 -3.01
C LYS A 26 14.42 -3.84 -3.20
N ASP A 27 15.74 -3.88 -3.39
CA ASP A 27 16.48 -5.14 -3.57
C ASP A 27 16.47 -5.98 -2.30
N CYS A 28 16.74 -5.37 -1.14
CA CYS A 28 16.63 -6.02 0.17
C CYS A 28 15.23 -6.60 0.40
N LYS A 29 14.20 -5.78 0.14
CA LYS A 29 12.81 -6.20 0.27
C LYS A 29 12.45 -7.32 -0.71
N ALA A 30 12.98 -7.29 -1.93
CA ALA A 30 12.77 -8.36 -2.91
C ALA A 30 13.34 -9.69 -2.38
N GLY A 31 14.53 -9.67 -1.77
CA GLY A 31 15.08 -10.82 -1.05
C GLY A 31 14.15 -11.34 0.05
N CYS A 32 13.65 -10.46 0.92
CA CYS A 32 12.68 -10.85 1.96
C CYS A 32 11.40 -11.48 1.38
N VAL A 33 10.91 -10.95 0.26
CA VAL A 33 9.72 -11.46 -0.44
C VAL A 33 9.98 -12.85 -1.02
N GLU A 34 11.17 -13.09 -1.56
CA GLU A 34 11.57 -14.40 -2.07
C GLU A 34 11.65 -15.45 -0.95
N ASP A 35 12.37 -15.14 0.12
CA ASP A 35 12.47 -16.04 1.28
C ASP A 35 11.10 -16.39 1.87
N TYR A 36 10.20 -15.40 1.91
CA TYR A 36 8.82 -15.62 2.36
C TYR A 36 8.04 -16.55 1.42
N GLN A 37 8.27 -16.47 0.12
CA GLN A 37 7.62 -17.34 -0.87
C GLN A 37 8.13 -18.77 -0.76
N VAL A 38 9.45 -18.96 -0.68
CA VAL A 38 10.09 -20.26 -0.41
C VAL A 38 9.51 -20.88 0.86
N ALA A 39 9.49 -20.13 1.97
CA ALA A 39 8.96 -20.61 3.24
C ALA A 39 7.48 -21.01 3.15
N LYS A 40 6.66 -20.25 2.42
CA LYS A 40 5.24 -20.56 2.24
C LYS A 40 4.98 -21.78 1.39
N ASP A 41 5.79 -22.01 0.36
CA ASP A 41 5.69 -23.19 -0.47
C ASP A 41 6.09 -24.43 0.34
N ALA A 42 7.16 -24.31 1.14
CA ALA A 42 7.57 -25.35 2.09
C ALA A 42 6.47 -25.65 3.13
N CYS A 43 5.80 -24.63 3.69
CA CYS A 43 4.66 -24.84 4.61
C CYS A 43 3.48 -25.59 3.97
N LEU A 44 3.44 -25.73 2.65
CA LEU A 44 2.40 -26.42 1.90
C LEU A 44 2.90 -27.72 1.26
N ASP A 45 4.12 -28.17 1.60
CA ASP A 45 4.83 -29.28 0.98
C ASP A 45 4.90 -29.16 -0.55
N ARG A 46 5.09 -27.94 -1.06
CA ARG A 46 5.20 -27.67 -2.50
C ARG A 46 6.64 -27.44 -2.90
N ASP A 47 7.02 -27.99 -4.05
CA ASP A 47 8.27 -27.67 -4.70
C ASP A 47 8.27 -26.20 -5.15
N HIS A 48 9.16 -25.41 -4.57
CA HIS A 48 9.22 -23.98 -4.82
C HIS A 48 9.49 -23.65 -6.29
N GLN A 49 10.41 -24.37 -6.95
CA GLN A 49 10.74 -24.16 -8.37
C GLN A 49 9.54 -24.42 -9.29
N CYS A 50 8.73 -25.44 -9.00
CA CYS A 50 7.47 -25.68 -9.68
C CYS A 50 6.47 -24.53 -9.46
N VAL A 51 6.33 -24.02 -8.22
CA VAL A 51 5.42 -22.90 -7.94
C VAL A 51 5.91 -21.60 -8.60
N GLU A 52 7.22 -21.38 -8.74
CA GLU A 52 7.78 -20.25 -9.51
C GLU A 52 7.35 -20.29 -10.97
N LEU A 53 7.35 -21.45 -11.63
CA LEU A 53 6.78 -21.58 -12.99
C LEU A 53 5.29 -21.23 -13.03
N CYS A 54 4.53 -21.56 -11.99
CA CYS A 54 3.13 -21.15 -11.87
C CYS A 54 2.98 -19.64 -11.63
N ARG A 55 3.89 -19.00 -10.87
CA ARG A 55 3.92 -17.55 -10.64
C ARG A 55 4.23 -16.81 -11.94
N ALA A 56 5.22 -17.26 -12.72
CA ALA A 56 5.54 -16.72 -14.04
C ALA A 56 4.32 -16.79 -14.98
N LYS A 57 3.66 -17.94 -15.10
CA LYS A 57 2.43 -18.07 -15.90
C LYS A 57 1.31 -17.13 -15.45
N ARG A 58 1.20 -16.90 -14.14
CA ARG A 58 0.22 -15.95 -13.59
C ARG A 58 0.59 -14.51 -13.94
N GLU A 59 1.87 -14.18 -13.94
CA GLU A 59 2.38 -12.88 -14.37
C GLU A 59 2.11 -12.65 -15.86
N ASP A 60 2.43 -13.60 -16.73
CA ASP A 60 2.09 -13.55 -18.16
C ASP A 60 0.57 -13.36 -18.37
N CYS A 61 -0.25 -14.12 -17.63
CA CYS A 61 -1.70 -13.99 -17.66
C CYS A 61 -2.18 -12.59 -17.23
N ARG A 62 -1.57 -12.02 -16.18
CA ARG A 62 -1.87 -10.67 -15.69
C ARG A 62 -1.48 -9.64 -16.75
N GLU A 63 -0.28 -9.72 -17.30
CA GLU A 63 0.20 -8.80 -18.32
C GLU A 63 -0.74 -8.80 -19.54
N ALA A 64 -1.18 -9.98 -19.97
CA ALA A 64 -2.14 -10.14 -21.05
C ALA A 64 -3.53 -9.53 -20.76
N THR A 65 -3.88 -9.27 -19.50
CA THR A 65 -5.15 -8.60 -19.17
C THR A 65 -5.18 -7.13 -19.55
N GLY A 66 -4.01 -6.47 -19.67
CA GLY A 66 -3.95 -5.04 -19.93
C GLY A 66 -4.04 -4.14 -18.68
N ILE A 67 -4.18 -4.70 -17.46
CA ILE A 67 -4.38 -3.87 -16.25
C ILE A 67 -3.17 -2.99 -15.94
N ASP A 68 -1.96 -3.46 -16.21
CA ASP A 68 -0.74 -2.72 -15.89
C ASP A 68 -0.58 -1.51 -16.81
N GLN A 69 -0.96 -1.64 -18.09
CA GLN A 69 -1.04 -0.54 -19.03
C GLN A 69 -2.14 0.47 -18.63
N ALA A 70 -3.29 0.00 -18.16
CA ALA A 70 -4.36 0.86 -17.67
C ALA A 70 -3.93 1.67 -16.43
N PHE A 71 -3.25 1.03 -15.47
CA PHE A 71 -2.69 1.72 -14.30
C PHE A 71 -1.59 2.71 -14.68
N ALA A 72 -0.71 2.35 -15.62
CA ALA A 72 0.31 3.27 -16.14
C ALA A 72 -0.33 4.51 -16.79
N ALA A 73 -1.44 4.36 -17.52
CA ALA A 73 -2.18 5.48 -18.09
C ALA A 73 -2.81 6.38 -17.02
N CYS A 74 -3.40 5.78 -15.97
CA CYS A 74 -3.92 6.54 -14.83
C CYS A 74 -2.82 7.34 -14.11
N GLU A 75 -1.65 6.74 -13.92
CA GLU A 75 -0.52 7.41 -13.26
C GLU A 75 0.06 8.53 -14.13
N ALA A 76 0.19 8.31 -15.44
CA ALA A 76 0.61 9.37 -16.37
C ALA A 76 -0.35 10.58 -16.34
N THR A 77 -1.65 10.31 -16.25
CA THR A 77 -2.67 11.36 -16.09
C THR A 77 -2.51 12.10 -14.76
N LEU A 78 -2.25 11.38 -13.66
CA LEU A 78 -2.01 11.96 -12.35
C LEU A 78 -0.78 12.88 -12.35
N GLU A 79 0.34 12.42 -12.90
CA GLU A 79 1.56 13.20 -12.93
C GLU A 79 1.41 14.47 -13.78
N SER A 80 0.73 14.38 -14.92
CA SER A 80 0.38 15.56 -15.72
C SER A 80 -0.51 16.54 -14.93
N ALA A 81 -1.54 16.04 -14.24
CA ALA A 81 -2.45 16.88 -13.45
C ALA A 81 -1.74 17.54 -12.26
N LYS A 82 -0.88 16.80 -11.55
CA LYS A 82 -0.03 17.36 -10.49
C LYS A 82 0.85 18.47 -11.04
N GLN A 83 1.49 18.27 -12.19
CA GLN A 83 2.35 19.30 -12.78
C GLN A 83 1.55 20.56 -13.11
N ASN A 84 0.37 20.43 -13.72
CA ASN A 84 -0.52 21.55 -13.99
C ASN A 84 -0.89 22.32 -12.71
N CYS A 85 -1.20 21.62 -11.61
CA CYS A 85 -1.46 22.26 -10.31
C CYS A 85 -0.26 23.04 -9.78
N ARG A 86 0.96 22.53 -9.99
CA ARG A 86 2.21 23.21 -9.55
C ARG A 86 2.49 24.46 -10.38
N ASP A 87 2.11 24.45 -11.65
CA ASP A 87 2.31 25.58 -12.56
C ASP A 87 1.28 26.70 -12.31
N GLN A 88 0.05 26.34 -11.90
CA GLN A 88 -1.05 27.28 -11.68
C GLN A 88 -1.08 27.90 -10.28
N HIS A 89 -0.57 27.20 -9.27
CA HIS A 89 -0.69 27.63 -7.87
C HIS A 89 0.68 27.78 -7.16
N PRO A 90 0.88 28.84 -6.36
CA PRO A 90 2.11 29.04 -5.62
C PRO A 90 2.47 27.86 -4.70
N ALA A 91 3.76 27.63 -4.51
CA ALA A 91 4.24 26.60 -3.61
C ALA A 91 3.80 26.86 -2.16
N GLY A 92 3.16 25.87 -1.53
CA GLY A 92 2.69 25.96 -0.15
C GLY A 92 1.37 26.72 0.03
N SER A 93 0.61 26.95 -1.04
CA SER A 93 -0.75 27.49 -0.96
C SER A 93 -1.78 26.39 -0.81
N ASP A 94 -2.84 26.67 -0.03
CA ASP A 94 -3.99 25.76 0.14
C ASP A 94 -4.66 25.42 -1.21
N ASP A 95 -4.65 26.35 -2.17
CA ASP A 95 -5.19 26.13 -3.52
C ASP A 95 -4.40 25.07 -4.29
N ARG A 96 -3.07 25.07 -4.16
CA ARG A 96 -2.22 24.04 -4.76
C ARG A 96 -2.50 22.67 -4.17
N ASP A 97 -2.63 22.60 -2.85
CA ASP A 97 -2.88 21.35 -2.14
C ASP A 97 -4.26 20.78 -2.50
N ARG A 98 -5.31 21.63 -2.52
CA ARG A 98 -6.65 21.24 -3.01
C ARG A 98 -6.64 20.76 -4.45
N CYS A 99 -5.90 21.42 -5.34
CA CYS A 99 -5.77 20.98 -6.74
C CYS A 99 -5.11 19.59 -6.85
N ILE A 100 -4.03 19.37 -6.09
CA ILE A 100 -3.32 18.08 -6.08
C ILE A 100 -4.20 16.97 -5.50
N ASP A 101 -4.96 17.25 -4.44
CA ASP A 101 -5.92 16.30 -3.86
C ASP A 101 -6.98 15.89 -4.89
N GLN A 102 -7.57 16.85 -5.60
CA GLN A 102 -8.55 16.55 -6.64
C GLN A 102 -7.93 15.68 -7.76
N ALA A 103 -6.70 15.97 -8.18
CA ALA A 103 -6.00 15.14 -9.15
C ALA A 103 -5.79 13.70 -8.64
N GLN A 104 -5.51 13.53 -7.34
CA GLN A 104 -5.41 12.21 -6.72
C GLN A 104 -6.75 11.45 -6.70
N VAL A 105 -7.86 12.12 -6.42
CA VAL A 105 -9.21 11.53 -6.46
C VAL A 105 -9.53 11.02 -7.88
N VAL A 106 -9.27 11.84 -8.90
CA VAL A 106 -9.49 11.44 -10.31
C VAL A 106 -8.64 10.21 -10.68
N ALA A 107 -7.37 10.20 -10.29
CA ALA A 107 -6.49 9.07 -10.52
C ALA A 107 -6.92 7.82 -9.74
N PHE A 108 -7.48 7.99 -8.55
CA PHE A 108 -8.07 6.91 -7.77
C PHE A 108 -9.27 6.29 -8.49
N GLN A 109 -10.23 7.12 -8.94
CA GLN A 109 -11.38 6.68 -9.73
C GLN A 109 -10.95 5.94 -11.01
N CYS A 110 -9.95 6.47 -11.73
CA CYS A 110 -9.38 5.81 -12.92
C CYS A 110 -8.88 4.38 -12.61
N ARG A 111 -8.16 4.21 -11.50
CA ARG A 111 -7.67 2.89 -11.07
C ARG A 111 -8.79 1.97 -10.63
N ASP A 112 -9.84 2.50 -10.01
CA ASP A 112 -11.01 1.70 -9.62
C ASP A 112 -11.79 1.20 -10.82
N THR A 113 -12.05 2.06 -11.81
CA THR A 113 -12.65 1.65 -13.09
C THR A 113 -11.80 0.57 -13.78
N ALA A 114 -10.48 0.72 -13.80
CA ALA A 114 -9.59 -0.32 -14.34
C ALA A 114 -9.69 -1.64 -13.55
N ARG A 115 -9.77 -1.58 -12.21
CA ARG A 115 -9.95 -2.80 -11.38
C ARG A 115 -11.28 -3.49 -11.65
N GLU A 116 -12.35 -2.73 -11.85
CA GLU A 116 -13.66 -3.27 -12.21
C GLU A 116 -13.62 -3.95 -13.58
N GLN A 117 -13.09 -3.24 -14.58
CA GLN A 117 -13.00 -3.71 -15.96
C GLN A 117 -12.16 -4.99 -16.08
N PHE A 118 -10.96 -5.02 -15.49
CA PHE A 118 -10.01 -6.13 -15.63
C PHE A 118 -10.16 -7.17 -14.50
N GLY A 119 -10.97 -6.88 -13.48
CA GLY A 119 -11.17 -7.70 -12.29
C GLY A 119 -11.54 -9.16 -12.58
N PRO A 120 -12.51 -9.45 -13.47
CA PRO A 120 -12.87 -10.82 -13.84
C PRO A 120 -11.70 -11.63 -14.42
N ALA A 121 -10.93 -11.05 -15.35
CA ALA A 121 -9.77 -11.71 -15.95
C ALA A 121 -8.69 -11.99 -14.90
N LEU A 122 -8.43 -11.04 -14.00
CA LEU A 122 -7.50 -11.25 -12.89
C LEU A 122 -7.97 -12.30 -11.88
N LYS A 123 -9.29 -12.41 -11.65
CA LYS A 123 -9.87 -13.51 -10.85
C LYS A 123 -9.59 -14.85 -11.55
N GLN A 124 -9.67 -14.92 -12.87
CA GLN A 124 -9.33 -16.11 -13.64
C GLN A 124 -7.84 -16.48 -13.53
N CYS A 125 -6.91 -15.55 -13.79
CA CYS A 125 -5.47 -15.81 -13.63
C CYS A 125 -5.12 -16.34 -12.23
N ARG A 126 -5.77 -15.81 -11.18
CA ARG A 126 -5.60 -16.31 -9.80
C ARG A 126 -6.15 -17.72 -9.59
N ARG A 127 -7.26 -18.09 -10.25
CA ARG A 127 -7.79 -19.45 -10.20
C ARG A 127 -6.83 -20.43 -10.88
N ASP A 128 -6.34 -20.10 -12.06
CA ASP A 128 -5.43 -20.95 -12.83
C ASP A 128 -4.10 -21.16 -12.10
N PHE A 129 -3.57 -20.10 -11.48
CA PHE A 129 -2.43 -20.20 -10.57
C PHE A 129 -2.66 -21.21 -9.43
N ARG A 130 -3.81 -21.15 -8.76
CA ARG A 130 -4.11 -22.07 -7.63
C ARG A 130 -4.18 -23.52 -8.08
N VAL A 131 -4.72 -23.78 -9.28
CA VAL A 131 -4.76 -25.11 -9.88
C VAL A 131 -3.34 -25.59 -10.18
N CYS A 132 -2.53 -24.75 -10.84
CA CYS A 132 -1.12 -25.05 -11.14
C CYS A 132 -0.32 -25.34 -9.87
N ALA A 133 -0.34 -24.43 -8.90
CA ALA A 133 0.45 -24.53 -7.67
C ALA A 133 0.01 -25.71 -6.78
N ARG A 134 -1.24 -26.18 -6.87
CA ARG A 134 -1.68 -27.39 -6.17
C ARG A 134 -1.00 -28.64 -6.74
N GLY A 135 -0.68 -28.66 -8.04
CA GLY A 135 0.04 -29.76 -8.68
C GLY A 135 1.53 -29.82 -8.34
N CYS A 136 2.07 -28.83 -7.62
CA CYS A 136 3.48 -28.77 -7.23
C CYS A 136 3.81 -29.47 -5.90
N GLY A 137 2.83 -30.12 -5.27
CA GLY A 137 3.02 -30.85 -4.02
C GLY A 137 2.43 -32.26 -4.11
N PRO A 138 2.57 -33.08 -3.05
CA PRO A 138 1.95 -34.39 -2.97
C PRO A 138 0.41 -34.26 -3.04
N PRO A 139 -0.30 -35.32 -3.47
CA PRO A 139 -1.76 -35.30 -3.54
C PRO A 139 -2.42 -35.23 -2.15
N GLU A 140 -1.72 -35.68 -1.12
CA GLU A 140 -2.15 -35.59 0.28
C GLU A 140 -1.95 -34.16 0.79
N GLN A 141 -2.98 -33.60 1.43
CA GLN A 141 -2.90 -32.24 1.97
C GLN A 141 -2.24 -32.25 3.35
N PRO A 142 -1.31 -31.32 3.62
CA PRO A 142 -0.70 -31.20 4.94
C PRO A 142 -1.74 -30.79 5.99
N ASP A 143 -1.44 -31.11 7.25
CA ASP A 143 -2.30 -30.77 8.39
C ASP A 143 -2.62 -29.25 8.42
N PRO A 144 -3.91 -28.85 8.39
CA PRO A 144 -4.28 -27.44 8.30
C PRO A 144 -3.77 -26.58 9.47
N ILE A 145 -3.65 -27.14 10.68
CA ILE A 145 -3.20 -26.41 11.87
C ILE A 145 -1.68 -26.15 11.77
N GLY A 146 -0.89 -27.19 11.46
CA GLY A 146 0.55 -27.07 11.24
C GLY A 146 0.88 -26.09 10.11
N VAL A 147 0.12 -26.13 9.01
CA VAL A 147 0.25 -25.18 7.89
C VAL A 147 0.00 -23.74 8.33
N ALA A 148 -1.03 -23.50 9.15
CA ALA A 148 -1.36 -22.17 9.65
C ALA A 148 -0.23 -21.60 10.51
N GLN A 149 0.25 -22.38 11.49
CA GLN A 149 1.37 -21.99 12.36
C GLN A 149 2.64 -21.73 11.55
N CYS A 150 2.96 -22.60 10.59
CA CYS A 150 4.13 -22.43 9.71
C CYS A 150 4.04 -21.11 8.91
N LYS A 151 2.86 -20.79 8.36
CA LYS A 151 2.65 -19.53 7.61
C LYS A 151 2.74 -18.30 8.49
N ASP A 152 2.30 -18.38 9.74
CA ASP A 152 2.42 -17.28 10.70
C ASP A 152 3.89 -17.02 11.04
N THR A 153 4.69 -18.06 11.26
CA THR A 153 6.14 -17.95 11.43
C THR A 153 6.81 -17.34 10.20
N ALA A 154 6.50 -17.82 9.00
CA ALA A 154 7.02 -17.26 7.76
C ALA A 154 6.66 -15.76 7.62
N LYS A 155 5.43 -15.39 7.99
CA LYS A 155 4.97 -14.00 7.98
C LYS A 155 5.68 -13.14 9.02
N GLN A 156 5.98 -13.68 10.20
CA GLN A 156 6.77 -13.00 11.22
C GLN A 156 8.20 -12.75 10.75
N ASN A 157 8.84 -13.77 10.16
CA ASN A 157 10.20 -13.65 9.60
C ASN A 157 10.25 -12.61 8.49
N PHE A 158 9.26 -12.60 7.58
CA PHE A 158 9.14 -11.56 6.56
C PHE A 158 9.03 -10.15 7.17
N ARG A 159 8.21 -10.00 8.23
CA ARG A 159 8.05 -8.71 8.92
C ARG A 159 9.36 -8.23 9.52
N ILE A 160 10.12 -9.12 10.15
CA ILE A 160 11.43 -8.82 10.73
C ILE A 160 12.41 -8.42 9.62
N CYS A 161 12.53 -9.22 8.56
CA CYS A 161 13.41 -8.94 7.41
C CYS A 161 13.10 -7.57 6.79
N ASN A 162 11.82 -7.30 6.52
CA ASN A 162 11.40 -6.03 5.95
C ASN A 162 11.56 -4.84 6.92
N ALA A 163 11.52 -5.07 8.24
CA ALA A 163 11.82 -4.04 9.23
C ALA A 163 13.31 -3.69 9.20
N ASN A 164 14.21 -4.67 9.13
CA ASN A 164 15.65 -4.45 9.01
C ASN A 164 15.99 -3.69 7.71
N CYS A 165 15.45 -4.12 6.56
CA CYS A 165 15.64 -3.38 5.30
C CYS A 165 15.19 -1.91 5.42
N ARG A 166 14.12 -1.65 6.17
CA ARG A 166 13.59 -0.30 6.37
C ARG A 166 14.50 0.53 7.28
N GLU A 167 15.08 -0.07 8.31
CA GLU A 167 16.06 0.56 9.21
C GLU A 167 17.31 0.96 8.41
N ASP A 168 17.88 0.04 7.64
CA ASP A 168 19.05 0.30 6.77
C ASP A 168 18.77 1.45 5.79
N PHE A 169 17.59 1.44 5.17
CA PHE A 169 17.15 2.52 4.31
C PHE A 169 17.04 3.86 5.05
N GLN A 170 16.51 3.84 6.27
CA GLN A 170 16.37 5.04 7.10
C GLN A 170 17.72 5.63 7.48
N VAL A 171 18.69 4.80 7.86
CA VAL A 171 20.08 5.19 8.12
C VAL A 171 20.71 5.79 6.87
N ALA A 172 20.58 5.13 5.72
CA ALA A 172 21.14 5.61 4.46
C ALA A 172 20.54 6.97 4.04
N VAL A 173 19.23 7.16 4.19
CA VAL A 173 18.57 8.43 3.90
C VAL A 173 19.06 9.54 4.84
N ASP A 174 19.20 9.27 6.14
CA ASP A 174 19.69 10.28 7.09
C ASP A 174 21.12 10.71 6.74
N ALA A 175 21.98 9.75 6.38
CA ALA A 175 23.32 10.03 5.88
C ALA A 175 23.29 10.88 4.59
N CYS A 176 22.43 10.54 3.62
CA CYS A 176 22.26 11.32 2.39
C CYS A 176 21.78 12.77 2.67
N LEU A 177 20.95 12.96 3.69
CA LEU A 177 20.45 14.27 4.10
C LEU A 177 21.45 15.03 4.98
N ASN A 178 22.59 14.41 5.31
CA ASN A 178 23.55 14.88 6.31
C ASN A 178 22.83 15.27 7.60
N ARG A 179 22.16 14.30 8.21
CA ARG A 179 21.48 14.46 9.49
C ARG A 179 21.91 13.36 10.45
N ASP A 180 22.07 13.73 11.71
CA ASP A 180 22.36 12.78 12.79
C ASP A 180 21.23 11.74 12.91
N HIS A 181 21.60 10.47 12.79
CA HIS A 181 20.64 9.37 12.77
C HIS A 181 19.89 9.26 14.10
N ALA A 182 20.59 9.40 15.24
CA ALA A 182 19.96 9.29 16.56
C ALA A 182 18.90 10.38 16.78
N CYS A 183 19.17 11.61 16.34
CA CYS A 183 18.19 12.69 16.35
C CYS A 183 16.99 12.39 15.45
N VAL A 184 17.22 11.91 14.21
CA VAL A 184 16.11 11.60 13.30
C VAL A 184 15.29 10.40 13.79
N GLU A 185 15.90 9.42 14.46
CA GLU A 185 15.18 8.33 15.13
C GLU A 185 14.24 8.85 16.22
N GLN A 186 14.68 9.81 17.04
CA GLN A 186 13.78 10.45 18.00
C GLN A 186 12.61 11.15 17.28
N CYS A 187 12.87 11.87 16.19
CA CYS A 187 11.81 12.48 15.38
C CYS A 187 10.83 11.42 14.82
N ARG A 188 11.32 10.23 14.43
CA ARG A 188 10.48 9.11 13.97
C ARG A 188 9.62 8.56 15.11
N ALA A 189 10.18 8.40 16.31
CA ALA A 189 9.46 7.96 17.50
C ALA A 189 8.37 8.97 17.91
N ASP A 190 8.67 10.27 17.87
CA ASP A 190 7.70 11.33 18.16
C ASP A 190 6.58 11.36 17.10
N ARG A 191 6.93 11.15 15.83
CA ARG A 191 5.95 11.01 14.76
C ARG A 191 5.05 9.80 14.98
N GLU A 192 5.60 8.66 15.40
CA GLU A 192 4.81 7.47 15.68
C GLU A 192 3.85 7.69 16.84
N SER A 193 4.34 8.29 17.93
CA SER A 193 3.51 8.70 19.08
C SER A 193 2.39 9.67 18.69
N CYS A 194 2.64 10.55 17.72
CA CYS A 194 1.64 11.44 17.14
C CYS A 194 0.59 10.69 16.29
N ARG A 195 1.02 9.68 15.53
CA ARG A 195 0.18 8.95 14.57
C ARG A 195 -0.69 7.89 15.21
N GLN A 196 -0.19 7.16 16.21
CA GLN A 196 -0.88 6.03 16.82
C GLN A 196 -2.34 6.33 17.20
N PRO A 197 -2.68 7.41 17.94
CA PRO A 197 -4.07 7.67 18.30
C PRO A 197 -4.98 7.97 17.09
N ILE A 198 -4.41 8.49 15.99
CA ILE A 198 -5.15 8.76 14.75
C ILE A 198 -5.42 7.43 14.03
N GLU A 199 -4.45 6.54 14.00
CA GLU A 199 -4.58 5.18 13.44
C GLU A 199 -5.59 4.35 14.21
N ASP A 200 -5.54 4.37 15.54
CA ASP A 200 -6.49 3.64 16.40
C ASP A 200 -7.93 4.11 16.15
N ARG A 201 -8.14 5.43 16.01
CA ARG A 201 -9.46 6.00 15.66
C ARG A 201 -9.89 5.59 14.25
N LEU A 202 -9.00 5.71 13.27
CA LEU A 202 -9.29 5.34 11.88
C LEU A 202 -9.65 3.85 11.75
N ASP A 203 -8.90 2.98 12.41
CA ASP A 203 -9.16 1.54 12.42
C ASP A 203 -10.50 1.21 13.07
N SER A 204 -10.83 1.88 14.18
CA SER A 204 -12.16 1.78 14.81
C SER A 204 -13.28 2.22 13.85
N ASP A 205 -13.13 3.35 13.18
CA ASP A 205 -14.14 3.87 12.25
C ASP A 205 -14.32 2.93 11.04
N ILE A 206 -13.22 2.44 10.46
CA ILE A 206 -13.24 1.44 9.38
C ILE A 206 -13.92 0.14 9.83
N ALA A 207 -13.63 -0.32 11.05
CA ALA A 207 -14.28 -1.50 11.61
C ALA A 207 -15.79 -1.30 11.74
N ALA A 208 -16.25 -0.13 12.20
CA ALA A 208 -17.66 0.21 12.27
C ALA A 208 -18.33 0.21 10.87
N CYS A 209 -17.68 0.82 9.87
CA CYS A 209 -18.16 0.80 8.49
C CYS A 209 -18.28 -0.63 7.93
N ASN A 210 -17.32 -1.51 8.22
CA ASN A 210 -17.35 -2.91 7.78
C ASN A 210 -18.45 -3.71 8.50
N ALA A 211 -18.63 -3.50 9.81
CA ALA A 211 -19.70 -4.13 10.56
C ALA A 211 -21.08 -3.74 10.02
N ARG A 212 -21.25 -2.47 9.65
CA ARG A 212 -22.47 -1.97 9.01
C ARG A 212 -22.73 -2.66 7.67
N ARG A 213 -21.72 -2.70 6.79
CA ARG A 213 -21.79 -3.43 5.51
C ARG A 213 -22.26 -4.86 5.68
N ASP A 214 -21.64 -5.58 6.62
CA ASP A 214 -21.92 -7.00 6.82
C ASP A 214 -23.36 -7.22 7.31
N SER A 215 -23.85 -6.32 8.18
CA SER A 215 -25.26 -6.29 8.58
C SER A 215 -26.19 -6.00 7.41
N ASP A 216 -25.88 -5.03 6.56
CA ASP A 216 -26.74 -4.64 5.42
C ASP A 216 -26.76 -5.73 4.34
N ILE A 217 -25.62 -6.37 4.04
CA ILE A 217 -25.55 -7.54 3.14
C ILE A 217 -26.41 -8.69 3.70
N GLN A 218 -26.34 -8.96 5.01
CA GLN A 218 -27.16 -10.01 5.61
C GLN A 218 -28.66 -9.67 5.52
N ASN A 219 -29.03 -8.39 5.69
CA ASN A 219 -30.41 -7.94 5.48
C ASN A 219 -30.87 -8.14 4.03
N CYS A 220 -30.05 -7.80 3.04
CA CYS A 220 -30.35 -8.05 1.63
C CYS A 220 -30.65 -9.53 1.36
N LYS A 221 -29.82 -10.44 1.92
CA LYS A 221 -30.01 -11.89 1.79
C LYS A 221 -31.27 -12.40 2.48
N ASN A 222 -31.71 -11.75 3.55
CA ASN A 222 -32.93 -12.13 4.27
C ASN A 222 -34.21 -11.65 3.55
N ILE A 223 -34.13 -10.58 2.75
CA ILE A 223 -35.27 -9.94 2.09
C ILE A 223 -35.50 -10.49 0.68
N PHE A 224 -34.44 -10.65 -0.10
CA PHE A 224 -34.53 -11.01 -1.52
C PHE A 224 -34.16 -12.48 -1.76
N ALA A 225 -34.74 -13.06 -2.80
CA ALA A 225 -34.46 -14.44 -3.20
C ALA A 225 -33.00 -14.59 -3.64
N ASP A 226 -32.40 -15.74 -3.29
CA ASP A 226 -31.01 -16.02 -3.61
C ASP A 226 -30.72 -15.96 -5.12
N GLY A 227 -29.76 -15.12 -5.50
CA GLY A 227 -29.35 -14.91 -6.89
C GLY A 227 -30.31 -14.04 -7.70
N SER A 228 -31.26 -13.34 -7.07
CA SER A 228 -32.12 -12.40 -7.79
C SER A 228 -31.38 -11.09 -8.11
N PRO A 229 -31.71 -10.41 -9.23
CA PRO A 229 -31.12 -9.10 -9.56
C PRO A 229 -31.31 -8.05 -8.44
N GLU A 230 -32.42 -8.12 -7.71
CA GLU A 230 -32.70 -7.25 -6.57
C GLU A 230 -31.79 -7.53 -5.37
N GLN A 231 -31.44 -8.81 -5.14
CA GLN A 231 -30.45 -9.20 -4.13
C GLN A 231 -29.06 -8.65 -4.49
N GLU A 232 -28.65 -8.78 -5.75
CA GLU A 232 -27.37 -8.27 -6.25
C GLU A 232 -27.28 -6.74 -6.11
N GLN A 233 -28.30 -6.01 -6.57
CA GLN A 233 -28.34 -4.55 -6.46
C GLN A 233 -28.30 -4.08 -4.99
N CYS A 234 -29.04 -4.73 -4.09
CA CYS A 234 -29.02 -4.40 -2.67
C CYS A 234 -27.63 -4.61 -2.04
N ILE A 235 -26.95 -5.70 -2.42
CA ILE A 235 -25.59 -5.99 -1.94
C ILE A 235 -24.59 -4.96 -2.48
N ASP A 236 -24.72 -4.56 -3.74
CA ASP A 236 -23.86 -3.54 -4.34
C ASP A 236 -24.06 -2.17 -3.66
N ASP A 237 -25.29 -1.75 -3.41
CA ASP A 237 -25.59 -0.52 -2.69
C ASP A 237 -24.98 -0.52 -1.27
N ALA A 238 -25.07 -1.65 -0.55
CA ALA A 238 -24.44 -1.81 0.77
C ALA A 238 -22.91 -1.73 0.69
N GLN A 239 -22.31 -2.24 -0.38
CA GLN A 239 -20.86 -2.12 -0.62
C GLN A 239 -20.44 -0.68 -0.90
N VAL A 240 -21.22 0.05 -1.71
CA VAL A 240 -20.99 1.47 -2.03
C VAL A 240 -21.07 2.32 -0.77
N GLN A 241 -22.11 2.18 0.04
CA GLN A 241 -22.24 2.94 1.30
C GLN A 241 -21.08 2.67 2.26
N ALA A 242 -20.66 1.41 2.36
CA ALA A 242 -19.52 1.06 3.19
C ALA A 242 -18.20 1.62 2.63
N PHE A 243 -18.09 1.75 1.31
CA PHE A 243 -16.96 2.40 0.67
C PHE A 243 -16.92 3.89 1.02
N GLU A 244 -18.02 4.62 0.82
CA GLU A 244 -18.16 6.04 1.17
C GLU A 244 -17.87 6.29 2.66
N CYS A 245 -18.38 5.43 3.55
CA CYS A 245 -18.10 5.49 4.99
C CYS A 245 -16.59 5.38 5.31
N ARG A 246 -15.90 4.40 4.71
CA ARG A 246 -14.45 4.22 4.89
C ARG A 246 -13.65 5.37 4.26
N ASP A 247 -14.14 5.93 3.18
CA ASP A 247 -13.51 7.07 2.52
C ASP A 247 -13.61 8.31 3.41
N GLN A 248 -14.79 8.62 3.92
CA GLN A 248 -15.00 9.71 4.88
C GLN A 248 -14.15 9.55 6.14
N ALA A 249 -14.02 8.33 6.68
CA ALA A 249 -13.16 8.06 7.83
C ALA A 249 -11.69 8.43 7.53
N ARG A 250 -11.19 8.12 6.33
CA ARG A 250 -9.84 8.51 5.89
C ARG A 250 -9.72 10.01 5.69
N GLU A 251 -10.72 10.65 5.08
CA GLU A 251 -10.75 12.11 4.93
C GLU A 251 -10.71 12.82 6.28
N ASN A 252 -11.46 12.32 7.27
CA ASN A 252 -11.47 12.86 8.63
C ASN A 252 -10.13 12.70 9.34
N ALA A 253 -9.44 11.58 9.13
CA ALA A 253 -8.12 11.32 9.72
C ALA A 253 -7.00 12.10 9.02
N ARG A 254 -7.20 12.50 7.75
CA ARG A 254 -6.17 13.09 6.90
C ARG A 254 -5.51 14.33 7.51
N PRO A 255 -6.24 15.38 7.96
CA PRO A 255 -5.61 16.59 8.51
C PRO A 255 -4.66 16.29 9.68
N ASP A 256 -5.04 15.38 10.57
CA ASP A 256 -4.23 15.02 11.74
C ASP A 256 -2.93 14.32 11.32
N PHE A 257 -2.98 13.43 10.31
CA PHE A 257 -1.78 12.85 9.73
C PHE A 257 -0.88 13.91 9.07
N GLU A 258 -1.46 14.93 8.45
CA GLU A 258 -0.69 16.04 7.86
C GLU A 258 0.02 16.88 8.92
N ILE A 259 -0.62 17.11 10.07
CA ILE A 259 -0.02 17.77 11.23
C ILE A 259 1.19 16.95 11.72
N CYS A 260 1.03 15.64 11.93
CA CYS A 260 2.15 14.78 12.35
C CYS A 260 3.30 14.78 11.32
N ARG A 261 2.97 14.78 10.02
CA ARG A 261 3.96 14.89 8.92
C ARG A 261 4.65 16.25 8.89
N GLY A 262 3.96 17.34 9.23
CA GLY A 262 4.52 18.67 9.40
C GLY A 262 5.55 18.69 10.53
N ARG A 263 5.12 18.29 11.74
CA ARG A 263 5.98 18.22 12.94
C ARG A 263 7.24 17.38 12.72
N PHE A 264 7.11 16.24 12.05
CA PHE A 264 8.25 15.41 11.70
C PHE A 264 9.26 16.13 10.81
N ARG A 265 8.79 16.83 9.76
CA ARG A 265 9.68 17.59 8.86
C ARG A 265 10.43 18.67 9.62
N ASP A 266 9.74 19.39 10.49
CA ASP A 266 10.35 20.46 11.29
C ASP A 266 11.39 19.89 12.27
N CYS A 267 11.10 18.75 12.90
CA CYS A 267 12.03 18.03 13.77
C CYS A 267 13.30 17.60 13.02
N VAL A 268 13.17 16.93 11.87
CA VAL A 268 14.32 16.49 11.05
C VAL A 268 15.15 17.67 10.55
N GLN A 269 14.51 18.80 10.24
CA GLN A 269 15.24 20.02 9.85
C GLN A 269 16.08 20.59 10.98
N ALA A 270 15.62 20.45 12.23
CA ALA A 270 16.34 20.88 13.42
C ALA A 270 17.46 19.93 13.85
N CYS A 271 17.50 18.69 13.32
CA CYS A 271 18.57 17.75 13.62
C CYS A 271 19.94 18.25 13.12
N PRO A 272 21.01 18.06 13.91
CA PRO A 272 22.36 18.45 13.52
C PRO A 272 22.87 17.61 12.34
N PRO A 273 23.95 18.04 11.67
CA PRO A 273 24.65 17.22 10.69
C PRO A 273 25.12 15.89 11.28
N ALA A 274 25.29 14.88 10.41
CA ALA A 274 25.87 13.60 10.83
C ALA A 274 27.31 13.85 11.32
N SER A 275 27.64 13.28 12.48
CA SER A 275 28.97 13.33 13.10
C SER A 275 29.88 12.22 12.61
#